data_AF-A0A840IBU6-F1
#
_entry.id   AF-A0A840IBU6-F1
#
_cell.length_a   1.000
_cell.length_b   1.000
_cell.length_c   1.000
_cell.angle_alpha   90.00
_cell.angle_beta   90.00
_cell.angle_gamma   90.00
#
_symmetry.space_group_name_H-M   'P 1'
#
loop_
_entity.id
_entity.type
_entity.pdbx_description
1 polymer ?
#
loop_
_entity_poly.entity_id
_entity_poly.type
_entity_poly.pdbx_seq_one_letter_code
_entity_poly.pdbx_strand_id
1 'polypeptide(L)'
;MTDTRSAAAAADLPPRRLVELPAVAIDLRGCGRSARPAAVEQCRMLAHVADNVALVRALGEERAVVIGHDVGATIAADSALLRPDLFTAVAMLGVPYAPRGGARPTELFARLGGEEEFYVSYFQQPGRAEAEIERDVRGWLAGFYAALSADTMGEAAGAHAFIAPGGEMRDRFPDGARPRWLSEEELDRDAAELERGGLAGPLARYRNIDRDWEDLAPWDGAPIRQPSLFVGGALDPSTTWMADAIAAFPATLPGLVASHLLDGCGHWLQRERPEQFNEILVDWLARLPAAGCGRSR
;
A
#
# COMPACT_ATOMS: atom_id res chain seq x y z
N MET A 1 7.36 12.15 32.27
CA MET A 1 6.15 11.31 32.11
C MET A 1 5.07 12.22 31.53
N THR A 2 5.17 12.48 30.23
CA THR A 2 4.28 13.38 29.49
C THR A 2 3.44 12.52 28.57
N ASP A 3 2.17 12.42 28.94
CA ASP A 3 1.09 11.71 28.27
C ASP A 3 0.71 12.50 27.00
N THR A 4 1.27 12.15 25.85
CA THR A 4 0.87 12.70 24.55
C THR A 4 -0.28 11.90 23.98
N ARG A 5 -1.51 12.18 24.46
CA ARG A 5 -2.71 11.90 23.69
C ARG A 5 -2.74 12.84 22.48
N SER A 6 -2.49 12.31 21.29
CA SER A 6 -2.81 13.00 20.05
C SER A 6 -4.33 13.11 19.94
N ALA A 7 -4.87 14.28 20.29
CA ALA A 7 -6.25 14.61 20.07
C ALA A 7 -6.44 14.92 18.58
N ALA A 8 -6.93 13.94 17.81
CA ALA A 8 -7.58 14.25 16.55
C ALA A 8 -8.73 15.21 16.84
N ALA A 9 -8.75 16.37 16.18
CA ALA A 9 -9.90 17.26 16.21
C ALA A 9 -11.09 16.46 15.67
N ALA A 10 -12.06 16.17 16.53
CA ALA A 10 -13.31 15.54 16.12
C ALA A 10 -14.04 16.52 15.20
N ALA A 11 -13.87 16.35 13.89
CA ALA A 11 -14.83 16.89 12.93
C ALA A 11 -16.23 16.38 13.31
N ASP A 12 -17.26 17.15 13.04
CA ASP A 12 -18.66 16.76 13.27
C ASP A 12 -19.00 15.60 12.31
N LEU A 13 -18.69 14.38 12.73
CA LEU A 13 -18.76 13.19 11.89
C LEU A 13 -20.23 12.80 11.67
N PRO A 14 -20.64 12.44 10.43
CA PRO A 14 -22.00 12.00 10.16
C PRO A 14 -22.37 10.74 10.97
N PRO A 15 -23.68 10.49 11.19
CA PRO A 15 -24.16 9.36 12.00
C PRO A 15 -23.84 8.01 11.36
N ARG A 16 -23.42 7.04 12.20
CA ARG A 16 -23.15 5.65 11.79
C ARG A 16 -24.42 4.98 11.22
N ARG A 17 -24.25 4.22 10.15
CA ARG A 17 -25.30 3.35 9.57
C ARG A 17 -24.86 1.88 9.68
N LEU A 18 -25.83 0.96 9.83
CA LEU A 18 -25.58 -0.46 9.60
C LEU A 18 -25.32 -0.64 8.10
N VAL A 19 -24.13 -1.13 7.74
CA VAL A 19 -23.78 -1.36 6.33
C VAL A 19 -23.26 -2.78 6.16
N GLU A 20 -23.99 -3.58 5.41
CA GLU A 20 -23.44 -4.77 4.77
C GLU A 20 -22.91 -4.34 3.40
N LEU A 21 -21.60 -4.20 3.28
CA LEU A 21 -20.95 -3.91 1.99
C LEU A 21 -20.35 -5.19 1.42
N PRO A 22 -20.68 -5.58 0.18
CA PRO A 22 -19.95 -6.65 -0.49
C PRO A 22 -18.49 -6.22 -0.66
N ALA A 23 -17.57 -6.97 -0.05
CA ALA A 23 -16.13 -6.76 -0.17
C ALA A 23 -15.56 -7.65 -1.27
N VAL A 24 -14.76 -7.08 -2.17
CA VAL A 24 -14.07 -7.80 -3.24
C VAL A 24 -12.58 -7.54 -3.10
N ALA A 25 -11.84 -8.57 -2.68
CA ALA A 25 -10.39 -8.58 -2.69
C ALA A 25 -9.87 -9.15 -4.02
N ILE A 26 -8.89 -8.50 -4.63
CA ILE A 26 -8.33 -8.90 -5.92
C ILE A 26 -6.87 -9.32 -5.80
N ASP A 27 -6.48 -10.25 -6.66
CA ASP A 27 -5.09 -10.37 -7.06
C ASP A 27 -4.77 -9.22 -8.01
N LEU A 28 -3.78 -8.39 -7.67
CA LEU A 28 -3.32 -7.36 -8.60
C LEU A 28 -2.78 -8.01 -9.89
N ARG A 29 -2.84 -7.28 -11.01
CA ARG A 29 -2.11 -7.65 -12.22
C ARG A 29 -0.65 -7.99 -11.88
N GLY A 30 -0.19 -9.14 -12.37
CA GLY A 30 1.12 -9.69 -12.06
C GLY A 30 1.14 -10.61 -10.84
N CYS A 31 0.09 -10.66 -10.04
CA CYS A 31 -0.01 -11.44 -8.80
C CYS A 31 -1.06 -12.56 -8.91
N GLY A 32 -0.92 -13.57 -8.05
CA GLY A 32 -1.89 -14.63 -7.83
C GLY A 32 -2.50 -15.25 -9.10
N ARG A 33 -3.81 -15.17 -9.24
CA ARG A 33 -4.55 -15.74 -10.37
C ARG A 33 -4.91 -14.72 -11.44
N SER A 34 -4.49 -13.46 -11.26
CA SER A 34 -4.69 -12.40 -12.24
C SER A 34 -3.70 -12.54 -13.42
N ALA A 35 -3.99 -11.83 -14.50
CA ALA A 35 -3.14 -11.82 -15.68
C ALA A 35 -1.72 -11.35 -15.34
N ARG A 36 -0.71 -11.97 -15.97
CA ARG A 36 0.72 -11.69 -15.77
C ARG A 36 1.35 -11.27 -17.10
N PRO A 37 1.24 -10.00 -17.49
CA PRO A 37 1.85 -9.52 -18.72
C PRO A 37 3.36 -9.69 -18.69
N ALA A 38 3.96 -10.10 -19.82
CA ALA A 38 5.41 -10.28 -19.91
C ALA A 38 6.16 -8.94 -19.93
N ALA A 39 5.54 -7.90 -20.50
CA ALA A 39 6.18 -6.60 -20.67
C ALA A 39 5.99 -5.74 -19.41
N VAL A 40 7.09 -5.25 -18.84
CA VAL A 40 7.12 -4.52 -17.57
C VAL A 40 6.20 -3.30 -17.61
N GLU A 41 6.19 -2.55 -18.72
CA GLU A 41 5.36 -1.35 -18.92
C GLU A 41 3.86 -1.61 -18.88
N GLN A 42 3.42 -2.87 -19.04
CA GLN A 42 2.01 -3.24 -18.89
C GLN A 42 1.56 -3.34 -17.43
N CYS A 43 2.50 -3.29 -16.49
CA CYS A 43 2.27 -3.11 -15.07
C CYS A 43 2.56 -1.66 -14.67
N ARG A 44 2.09 -0.67 -15.42
CA ARG A 44 2.12 0.77 -15.02
C ARG A 44 0.87 1.16 -14.23
N MET A 45 0.89 2.28 -13.53
CA MET A 45 -0.23 2.71 -12.68
C MET A 45 -1.56 2.80 -13.44
N LEU A 46 -1.55 3.39 -14.64
CA LEU A 46 -2.74 3.48 -15.50
C LEU A 46 -3.36 2.11 -15.83
N ALA A 47 -2.56 1.04 -15.85
CA ALA A 47 -3.06 -0.31 -16.09
C ALA A 47 -3.80 -0.87 -14.87
N HIS A 48 -3.30 -0.65 -13.65
CA HIS A 48 -4.00 -1.03 -12.42
C HIS A 48 -5.31 -0.24 -12.24
N VAL A 49 -5.29 1.07 -12.53
CA VAL A 49 -6.51 1.89 -12.52
C VAL A 49 -7.52 1.36 -13.54
N ALA A 50 -7.08 0.96 -14.74
CA ALA A 50 -7.95 0.36 -15.74
C ALA A 50 -8.55 -0.99 -15.27
N ASP A 51 -7.76 -1.83 -14.59
CA ASP A 51 -8.25 -3.08 -14.01
C ASP A 51 -9.33 -2.83 -12.96
N ASN A 52 -9.13 -1.86 -12.06
CA ASN A 52 -10.12 -1.49 -11.05
C ASN A 52 -11.42 -0.96 -11.69
N VAL A 53 -11.31 -0.12 -12.73
CA VAL A 53 -12.47 0.38 -13.49
C VAL A 53 -13.23 -0.78 -14.16
N ALA A 54 -12.50 -1.70 -14.78
CA ALA A 54 -13.08 -2.85 -15.45
C ALA A 54 -13.79 -3.78 -14.46
N LEU A 55 -13.21 -4.00 -13.28
CA LEU A 55 -13.80 -4.79 -12.22
C LEU A 55 -15.15 -4.23 -11.76
N VAL A 56 -15.19 -2.92 -11.42
CA VAL A 56 -16.44 -2.28 -10.96
C VAL A 56 -17.55 -2.44 -12.01
N ARG A 57 -17.21 -2.22 -13.28
CA ARG A 57 -18.15 -2.43 -14.40
C ARG A 57 -18.57 -3.90 -14.57
N ALA A 58 -17.63 -4.84 -14.42
CA ALA A 58 -17.90 -6.27 -14.55
C ALA A 58 -18.82 -6.80 -13.44
N LEU A 59 -18.79 -6.18 -12.25
CA LEU A 59 -19.71 -6.44 -11.15
C LEU A 59 -21.09 -5.77 -11.36
N GLY A 60 -21.25 -4.97 -12.42
CA GLY A 60 -22.50 -4.25 -12.70
C GLY A 60 -22.69 -3.00 -11.85
N GLU A 61 -21.64 -2.53 -11.20
CA GLU A 61 -21.67 -1.36 -10.33
C GLU A 61 -21.21 -0.10 -11.09
N GLU A 62 -21.73 1.05 -10.69
CA GLU A 62 -21.35 2.36 -11.26
C GLU A 62 -20.41 3.15 -10.37
N ARG A 63 -20.33 2.77 -9.09
CA ARG A 63 -19.54 3.44 -8.06
C ARG A 63 -18.99 2.43 -7.08
N ALA A 64 -17.79 2.69 -6.56
CA ALA A 64 -17.16 1.86 -5.55
C ALA A 64 -16.38 2.71 -4.54
N VAL A 65 -16.18 2.15 -3.35
CA VAL A 65 -15.14 2.57 -2.42
C VAL A 65 -13.90 1.74 -2.73
N VAL A 66 -12.74 2.38 -2.89
CA VAL A 66 -11.48 1.68 -3.15
C VAL A 66 -10.57 1.76 -1.92
N ILE A 67 -10.06 0.62 -1.49
CA ILE A 67 -9.25 0.50 -0.27
C ILE A 67 -7.96 -0.20 -0.68
N GLY A 68 -6.81 0.36 -0.28
CA GLY A 68 -5.51 -0.16 -0.67
C GLY A 68 -4.52 -0.15 0.48
N HIS A 69 -3.73 -1.23 0.58
CA HIS A 69 -2.60 -1.36 1.51
C HIS A 69 -1.29 -1.45 0.73
N ASP A 70 -0.22 -0.85 1.26
CA ASP A 70 1.11 -0.80 0.63
C ASP A 70 1.06 -0.23 -0.80
N VAL A 71 1.61 -0.91 -1.82
CA VAL A 71 1.48 -0.52 -3.24
C VAL A 71 0.01 -0.39 -3.65
N GLY A 72 -0.89 -1.16 -3.04
CA GLY A 72 -2.33 -1.05 -3.21
C GLY A 72 -2.87 0.31 -2.79
N ALA A 73 -2.29 0.96 -1.77
CA ALA A 73 -2.70 2.30 -1.33
C ALA A 73 -2.43 3.34 -2.42
N THR A 74 -1.27 3.27 -3.09
CA THR A 74 -0.96 4.15 -4.23
C THR A 74 -1.92 3.89 -5.40
N ILE A 75 -2.23 2.62 -5.69
CA ILE A 75 -3.19 2.24 -6.73
C ILE A 75 -4.60 2.74 -6.39
N ALA A 76 -5.02 2.65 -5.13
CA ALA A 76 -6.32 3.13 -4.67
C ALA A 76 -6.42 4.66 -4.78
N ALA A 77 -5.37 5.37 -4.35
CA ALA A 77 -5.26 6.82 -4.46
C ALA A 77 -5.34 7.28 -5.92
N ASP A 78 -4.56 6.68 -6.82
CA ASP A 78 -4.58 7.05 -8.23
C ASP A 78 -5.88 6.61 -8.93
N SER A 79 -6.50 5.52 -8.51
CA SER A 79 -7.85 5.16 -8.98
C SER A 79 -8.85 6.26 -8.64
N ALA A 80 -8.84 6.75 -7.39
CA ALA A 80 -9.67 7.86 -6.97
C ALA A 80 -9.33 9.18 -7.67
N LEU A 81 -8.05 9.47 -7.90
CA LEU A 81 -7.59 10.68 -8.58
C LEU A 81 -8.04 10.72 -10.05
N LEU A 82 -7.90 9.60 -10.76
CA LEU A 82 -8.12 9.52 -12.20
C LEU A 82 -9.59 9.27 -12.56
N ARG A 83 -10.34 8.57 -11.69
CA ARG A 83 -11.75 8.22 -11.90
C ARG A 83 -12.61 8.56 -10.69
N PRO A 84 -12.67 9.86 -10.30
CA PRO A 84 -13.47 10.30 -9.15
C PRO A 84 -14.98 10.11 -9.35
N ASP A 85 -15.42 9.95 -10.61
CA ASP A 85 -16.79 9.61 -10.97
C ASP A 85 -17.19 8.18 -10.56
N LEU A 86 -16.21 7.26 -10.52
CA LEU A 86 -16.37 5.85 -10.18
C LEU A 86 -15.97 5.58 -8.72
N PHE A 87 -14.80 6.05 -8.30
CA PHE A 87 -14.27 5.78 -6.97
C PHE A 87 -14.60 6.94 -6.04
N THR A 88 -15.72 6.82 -5.35
CA THR A 88 -16.36 7.92 -4.62
C THR A 88 -15.84 8.10 -3.19
N ALA A 89 -15.03 7.16 -2.69
CA ALA A 89 -14.28 7.27 -1.46
C ALA A 89 -13.03 6.38 -1.54
N VAL A 90 -11.99 6.72 -0.78
CA VAL A 90 -10.70 6.01 -0.83
C VAL A 90 -10.06 5.85 0.54
N ALA A 91 -9.56 4.65 0.86
CA ALA A 91 -8.72 4.42 2.03
C ALA A 91 -7.31 4.01 1.63
N MET A 92 -6.32 4.65 2.24
CA MET A 92 -4.90 4.40 2.05
C MET A 92 -4.31 3.85 3.35
N LEU A 93 -3.76 2.64 3.27
CA LEU A 93 -3.32 1.88 4.43
C LEU A 93 -1.80 1.65 4.36
N GLY A 94 -1.07 2.05 5.39
CA GLY A 94 0.40 1.95 5.48
C GLY A 94 1.15 3.03 4.70
N VAL A 95 0.83 3.21 3.41
CA VAL A 95 1.47 4.21 2.54
C VAL A 95 0.56 5.43 2.39
N PRO A 96 1.00 6.65 2.79
CA PRO A 96 0.20 7.87 2.66
C PRO A 96 0.14 8.39 1.22
N TYR A 97 -0.89 9.19 0.92
CA TYR A 97 -0.96 9.89 -0.36
C TYR A 97 0.11 10.97 -0.47
N ALA A 98 0.98 10.82 -1.46
CA ALA A 98 1.87 11.86 -1.94
C ALA A 98 1.50 12.17 -3.41
N PRO A 99 1.02 13.38 -3.72
CA PRO A 99 0.78 13.76 -5.10
C PRO A 99 2.04 13.62 -5.95
N ARG A 100 1.88 13.32 -7.24
CA ARG A 100 2.98 13.40 -8.21
C ARG A 100 3.64 14.78 -8.11
N GLY A 101 4.96 14.81 -8.07
CA GLY A 101 5.76 16.03 -8.03
C GLY A 101 7.26 15.75 -7.95
N GLY A 102 8.04 16.81 -7.83
CA GLY A 102 9.49 16.73 -7.58
C GLY A 102 10.30 16.13 -8.74
N ALA A 103 11.50 15.64 -8.39
CA ALA A 103 12.41 14.99 -9.34
C ALA A 103 11.93 13.57 -9.69
N ARG A 104 12.51 12.99 -10.75
CA ARG A 104 12.26 11.62 -11.19
C ARG A 104 12.50 10.64 -10.03
N PRO A 105 11.56 9.71 -9.71
CA PRO A 105 11.66 8.86 -8.53
C PRO A 105 12.97 8.07 -8.41
N THR A 106 13.43 7.42 -9.48
CA THR A 106 14.70 6.67 -9.44
C THR A 106 15.92 7.53 -9.12
N GLU A 107 15.93 8.80 -9.53
CA GLU A 107 17.01 9.74 -9.19
C GLU A 107 17.00 10.10 -7.70
N LEU A 108 15.81 10.17 -7.08
CA LEU A 108 15.67 10.40 -5.65
C LEU A 108 16.11 9.15 -4.87
N PHE A 109 15.62 7.97 -5.25
CA PHE A 109 15.93 6.71 -4.58
C PHE A 109 17.41 6.34 -4.68
N ALA A 110 18.08 6.64 -5.80
CA ALA A 110 19.52 6.45 -5.96
C ALA A 110 20.36 7.33 -5.00
N ARG A 111 19.80 8.41 -4.46
CA ARG A 111 20.49 9.31 -3.50
C ARG A 111 20.21 8.96 -2.04
N LEU A 112 19.14 8.23 -1.74
CA LEU A 112 18.71 7.97 -0.36
C LEU A 112 19.68 7.08 0.42
N GLY A 113 20.32 6.10 -0.24
CA GLY A 113 21.15 5.11 0.45
C GLY A 113 22.60 5.51 0.71
N GLY A 114 23.07 6.64 0.15
CA GLY A 114 24.47 7.05 0.27
C GLY A 114 25.41 6.03 -0.36
N GLU A 115 26.19 5.32 0.45
CA GLU A 115 27.05 4.21 0.01
C GLU A 115 26.28 2.89 -0.16
N GLU A 116 25.09 2.79 0.43
CA GLU A 116 24.18 1.66 0.31
C GLU A 116 23.14 1.91 -0.79
N GLU A 117 22.51 0.85 -1.26
CA GLU A 117 21.46 0.92 -2.26
C GLU A 117 20.08 0.83 -1.60
N PHE A 118 19.19 1.78 -1.87
CA PHE A 118 17.81 1.71 -1.41
C PHE A 118 17.05 0.59 -2.13
N TYR A 119 16.18 -0.14 -1.44
CA TYR A 119 15.53 -1.35 -1.98
C TYR A 119 14.72 -1.09 -3.26
N VAL A 120 14.12 0.09 -3.43
CA VAL A 120 13.41 0.43 -4.66
C VAL A 120 14.37 0.49 -5.85
N SER A 121 15.60 0.98 -5.65
CA SER A 121 16.68 0.95 -6.64
C SER A 121 17.13 -0.49 -6.91
N TYR A 122 17.29 -1.30 -5.85
CA TYR A 122 17.63 -2.72 -5.94
C TYR A 122 16.63 -3.51 -6.81
N PHE A 123 15.33 -3.19 -6.69
CA PHE A 123 14.26 -3.83 -7.47
C PHE A 123 14.17 -3.38 -8.94
N GLN A 124 14.87 -2.31 -9.34
CA GLN A 124 14.78 -1.80 -10.72
C GLN A 124 15.36 -2.78 -11.75
N GLN A 125 16.45 -3.47 -11.42
CA GLN A 125 17.12 -4.37 -12.36
C GLN A 125 16.32 -5.68 -12.53
N PRO A 126 15.83 -6.00 -13.74
CA PRO A 126 15.16 -7.28 -14.00
C PRO A 126 16.07 -8.47 -13.72
N GLY A 127 15.56 -9.46 -12.99
CA GLY A 127 16.28 -10.68 -12.64
C GLY A 127 17.16 -10.58 -11.39
N ARG A 128 17.44 -9.38 -10.86
CA ARG A 128 18.32 -9.22 -9.69
C ARG A 128 17.64 -9.67 -8.41
N ALA A 129 16.54 -9.01 -8.05
CA ALA A 129 15.78 -9.37 -6.86
C ALA A 129 15.13 -10.74 -7.01
N GLU A 130 14.72 -11.13 -8.23
CA GLU A 130 14.25 -12.49 -8.51
C GLU A 130 15.31 -13.54 -8.18
N ALA A 131 16.56 -13.38 -8.67
CA ALA A 131 17.63 -14.33 -8.41
C ALA A 131 18.02 -14.44 -6.93
N GLU A 132 17.79 -13.37 -6.15
CA GLU A 132 17.85 -13.46 -4.69
C GLU A 132 16.70 -14.32 -4.17
N ILE A 133 15.46 -13.87 -4.38
CA ILE A 133 14.24 -14.39 -3.76
C ILE A 133 14.01 -15.87 -4.13
N GLU A 134 14.17 -16.23 -5.40
CA GLU A 134 13.84 -17.57 -5.94
C GLU A 134 14.71 -18.70 -5.37
N ARG A 135 15.84 -18.41 -4.73
CA ARG A 135 16.65 -19.44 -4.06
C ARG A 135 15.96 -20.05 -2.84
N ASP A 136 15.11 -19.27 -2.18
CA ASP A 136 14.30 -19.69 -1.05
C ASP A 136 13.15 -18.67 -0.86
N VAL A 137 12.08 -18.84 -1.65
CA VAL A 137 10.93 -17.91 -1.65
C VAL A 137 10.29 -17.87 -0.27
N ARG A 138 10.08 -19.04 0.32
CA ARG A 138 9.42 -19.16 1.63
C ARG A 138 10.25 -18.53 2.74
N GLY A 139 11.55 -18.81 2.80
CA GLY A 139 12.45 -18.20 3.79
C GLY A 139 12.60 -16.69 3.59
N TRP A 140 12.66 -16.23 2.34
CA TRP A 140 12.69 -14.80 2.05
C TRP A 140 11.43 -14.09 2.53
N LEU A 141 10.24 -14.66 2.26
CA LEU A 141 8.98 -14.13 2.77
C LEU A 141 8.93 -14.13 4.29
N ALA A 142 9.38 -15.20 4.95
CA ALA A 142 9.42 -15.27 6.40
C ALA A 142 10.25 -14.12 6.99
N GLY A 143 11.45 -13.90 6.45
CA GLY A 143 12.34 -12.83 6.87
C GLY A 143 11.79 -11.44 6.55
N PHE A 144 11.18 -11.25 5.38
CA PHE A 144 10.59 -9.97 5.00
C PHE A 144 9.37 -9.61 5.86
N TYR A 145 8.48 -10.57 6.13
CA TYR A 145 7.36 -10.39 7.05
C TYR A 145 7.84 -10.04 8.46
N ALA A 146 8.88 -10.72 8.95
CA ALA A 146 9.48 -10.45 10.25
C ALA A 146 10.15 -9.07 10.33
N ALA A 147 10.90 -8.69 9.30
CA ALA A 147 11.60 -7.40 9.23
C ALA A 147 10.65 -6.18 9.25
N LEU A 148 9.38 -6.39 8.95
CA LEU A 148 8.34 -5.35 8.87
C LEU A 148 7.23 -5.47 9.92
N SER A 149 7.26 -6.50 10.78
CA SER A 149 6.26 -6.69 11.83
C SER A 149 6.73 -6.12 13.16
N ALA A 150 5.87 -5.42 13.90
CA ALA A 150 6.28 -4.69 15.10
C ALA A 150 6.91 -5.57 16.19
N ASP A 151 6.47 -6.81 16.31
CA ASP A 151 6.96 -7.73 17.34
C ASP A 151 8.25 -8.47 16.97
N THR A 152 8.76 -8.30 15.76
CA THR A 152 9.93 -9.05 15.25
C THR A 152 10.95 -8.21 14.47
N MET A 153 10.63 -6.99 14.03
CA MET A 153 11.55 -6.10 13.29
C MET A 153 12.82 -5.71 14.07
N GLY A 154 12.82 -5.88 15.40
CA GLY A 154 13.95 -5.56 16.27
C GLY A 154 14.25 -4.06 16.38
N GLU A 155 15.41 -3.73 16.97
CA GLU A 155 15.83 -2.34 17.19
C GLU A 155 16.31 -1.65 15.89
N ALA A 156 16.67 -2.43 14.86
CA ALA A 156 17.14 -1.95 13.56
C ALA A 156 16.01 -1.85 12.52
N ALA A 157 14.82 -1.44 12.94
CA ALA A 157 13.65 -1.31 12.07
C ALA A 157 13.98 -0.46 10.83
N GLY A 158 13.64 -0.99 9.64
CA GLY A 158 13.91 -0.33 8.35
C GLY A 158 15.32 -0.54 7.78
N ALA A 159 16.26 -1.16 8.51
CA ALA A 159 17.62 -1.41 7.99
C ALA A 159 17.63 -2.33 6.75
N HIS A 160 16.66 -3.24 6.65
CA HIS A 160 16.47 -4.13 5.50
C HIS A 160 16.18 -3.39 4.18
N ALA A 161 15.80 -2.12 4.23
CA ALA A 161 15.53 -1.32 3.04
C ALA A 161 16.78 -0.73 2.38
N PHE A 162 17.94 -0.90 3.01
CA PHE A 162 19.23 -0.46 2.48
C PHE A 162 20.14 -1.68 2.33
N ILE A 163 20.66 -1.89 1.12
CA ILE A 163 21.46 -3.04 0.73
C ILE A 163 22.91 -2.60 0.62
N ALA A 164 23.81 -3.27 1.37
CA ALA A 164 25.23 -2.97 1.32
C ALA A 164 25.84 -3.33 -0.06
N PRO A 165 26.92 -2.67 -0.50
CA PRO A 165 27.57 -2.99 -1.77
C PRO A 165 27.93 -4.47 -1.90
N GLY A 166 27.37 -5.13 -2.93
CA GLY A 166 27.58 -6.56 -3.19
C GLY A 166 26.81 -7.51 -2.27
N GLY A 167 26.01 -6.98 -1.34
CA GLY A 167 25.11 -7.76 -0.49
C GLY A 167 23.71 -7.91 -1.09
N GLU A 168 22.84 -8.53 -0.30
CA GLU A 168 21.47 -8.84 -0.64
C GLU A 168 20.50 -8.26 0.39
N MET A 169 19.23 -8.11 0.02
CA MET A 169 18.23 -7.56 0.93
C MET A 169 18.01 -8.46 2.15
N ARG A 170 18.00 -9.79 1.92
CA ARG A 170 17.84 -10.81 2.96
C ARG A 170 18.93 -10.81 4.03
N ASP A 171 20.10 -10.23 3.77
CA ASP A 171 21.23 -10.22 4.72
C ASP A 171 20.90 -9.45 6.00
N ARG A 172 19.83 -8.64 5.99
CA ARG A 172 19.36 -7.84 7.13
C ARG A 172 18.00 -8.29 7.66
N PHE A 173 17.49 -9.44 7.23
CA PHE A 173 16.27 -10.00 7.81
C PHE A 173 16.56 -10.55 9.22
N PRO A 174 15.63 -10.42 10.16
CA PRO A 174 15.82 -10.93 11.51
C PRO A 174 15.81 -12.47 11.53
N ASP A 175 16.79 -13.07 12.19
CA ASP A 175 16.95 -14.53 12.26
C ASP A 175 15.88 -15.18 13.16
N GLY A 176 15.25 -16.25 12.65
CA GLY A 176 14.46 -17.20 13.45
C GLY A 176 13.18 -16.65 14.09
N ALA A 177 12.78 -15.41 13.77
CA ALA A 177 11.60 -14.76 14.33
C ALA A 177 10.43 -14.84 13.34
N ARG A 178 9.31 -15.46 13.75
CA ARG A 178 8.05 -15.44 13.01
C ARG A 178 7.07 -14.50 13.72
N PRO A 179 6.48 -13.50 13.03
CA PRO A 179 5.49 -12.61 13.64
C PRO A 179 4.32 -13.38 14.24
N ARG A 180 3.75 -12.91 15.35
CA ARG A 180 2.64 -13.61 16.01
C ARG A 180 1.40 -13.75 15.14
N TRP A 181 1.19 -12.81 14.21
CA TRP A 181 0.06 -12.84 13.30
C TRP A 181 0.22 -13.86 12.16
N LEU A 182 1.45 -14.31 11.86
CA LEU A 182 1.73 -15.14 10.70
C LEU A 182 1.74 -16.62 11.11
N SER A 183 0.72 -17.38 10.71
CA SER A 183 0.72 -18.84 10.86
C SER A 183 1.64 -19.53 9.83
N GLU A 184 2.04 -20.79 10.08
CA GLU A 184 2.79 -21.58 9.08
C GLU A 184 1.95 -21.80 7.81
N GLU A 185 0.64 -22.03 7.96
CA GLU A 185 -0.28 -22.26 6.85
C GLU A 185 -0.45 -21.01 5.97
N GLU A 186 -0.45 -19.81 6.56
CA GLU A 186 -0.46 -18.55 5.81
C GLU A 186 0.85 -18.33 5.08
N LEU A 187 1.98 -18.61 5.73
CA LEU A 187 3.29 -18.48 5.10
C LEU A 187 3.47 -19.48 3.94
N ASP A 188 3.02 -20.73 4.11
CA ASP A 188 3.00 -21.73 3.04
C ASP A 188 2.14 -21.27 1.86
N ARG A 189 0.98 -20.68 2.14
CA ARG A 189 0.07 -20.16 1.12
C ARG A 189 0.69 -18.98 0.36
N ASP A 190 1.22 -18.00 1.09
CA ASP A 190 1.85 -16.81 0.51
C ASP A 190 3.08 -17.21 -0.33
N ALA A 191 3.88 -18.17 0.14
CA ALA A 191 5.01 -18.73 -0.61
C ALA A 191 4.57 -19.48 -1.88
N ALA A 192 3.57 -20.36 -1.78
CA ALA A 192 3.08 -21.12 -2.92
C ALA A 192 2.53 -20.22 -4.05
N GLU A 193 1.92 -19.07 -3.68
CA GLU A 193 1.45 -18.09 -4.65
C GLU A 193 2.59 -17.42 -5.44
N LEU A 194 3.69 -17.10 -4.76
CA LEU A 194 4.89 -16.55 -5.41
C LEU A 194 5.69 -17.60 -6.17
N GLU A 195 5.79 -18.83 -5.68
CA GLU A 195 6.47 -19.94 -6.37
C GLU A 195 5.75 -20.33 -7.65
N ARG A 196 4.41 -20.37 -7.64
CA ARG A 196 3.61 -20.59 -8.85
C ARG A 196 3.72 -19.42 -9.82
N GLY A 197 3.82 -18.22 -9.28
CA GLY A 197 3.64 -17.00 -10.02
C GLY A 197 4.90 -16.34 -10.59
N GLY A 198 6.01 -16.55 -9.92
CA GLY A 198 7.21 -15.74 -10.06
C GLY A 198 7.06 -14.32 -9.48
N LEU A 199 8.21 -13.66 -9.34
CA LEU A 199 8.38 -12.35 -8.72
C LEU A 199 8.39 -11.20 -9.73
N ALA A 200 8.53 -11.50 -11.03
CA ALA A 200 8.62 -10.49 -12.08
C ALA A 200 7.39 -9.55 -12.13
N GLY A 201 6.19 -10.10 -11.91
CA GLY A 201 4.93 -9.33 -11.86
C GLY A 201 4.87 -8.35 -10.70
N PRO A 202 4.97 -8.81 -9.43
CA PRO A 202 5.03 -7.92 -8.27
C PRO A 202 6.14 -6.88 -8.37
N LEU A 203 7.35 -7.28 -8.79
CA LEU A 203 8.50 -6.36 -8.93
C LEU A 203 8.33 -5.37 -10.08
N ALA A 204 7.53 -5.69 -11.11
CA ALA A 204 7.23 -4.75 -12.19
C ALA A 204 6.52 -3.49 -11.70
N ARG A 205 5.80 -3.52 -10.56
CA ARG A 205 5.23 -2.32 -9.95
C ARG A 205 6.31 -1.30 -9.60
N TYR A 206 7.41 -1.74 -9.00
CA TYR A 206 8.55 -0.89 -8.66
C TYR A 206 9.30 -0.41 -9.91
N ARG A 207 9.37 -1.23 -10.97
CA ARG A 207 10.05 -0.91 -12.24
C ARG A 207 9.30 0.10 -13.12
N ASN A 208 8.11 0.51 -12.69
CA ASN A 208 7.29 1.49 -13.40
C ASN A 208 7.20 2.84 -12.68
N ILE A 209 7.81 3.03 -11.51
CA ILE A 209 7.70 4.28 -10.74
C ILE A 209 8.02 5.54 -11.55
N ASP A 210 9.03 5.51 -12.41
CA ASP A 210 9.36 6.64 -13.27
C ASP A 210 8.34 6.85 -14.38
N ARG A 211 7.81 5.74 -14.93
CA ARG A 211 6.77 5.78 -15.96
C ARG A 211 5.45 6.27 -15.38
N ASP A 212 5.12 5.92 -14.15
CA ASP A 212 3.97 6.47 -13.44
C ASP A 212 4.16 7.97 -13.22
N TRP A 213 5.35 8.41 -12.83
CA TRP A 213 5.68 9.83 -12.67
C TRP A 213 5.56 10.61 -13.99
N GLU A 214 5.89 9.98 -15.14
CA GLU A 214 5.65 10.52 -16.49
C GLU A 214 4.15 10.53 -16.84
N ASP A 215 3.46 9.40 -16.68
CA ASP A 215 2.04 9.23 -17.03
C ASP A 215 1.11 10.12 -16.19
N LEU A 216 1.45 10.36 -14.92
CA LEU A 216 0.67 11.16 -13.98
C LEU A 216 1.02 12.65 -14.00
N ALA A 217 1.90 13.10 -14.91
CA ALA A 217 2.24 14.52 -15.06
C ALA A 217 1.04 15.46 -15.24
N PRO A 218 -0.08 15.08 -15.92
CA PRO A 218 -1.28 15.93 -15.98
C PRO A 218 -1.97 16.17 -14.63
N TRP A 219 -1.63 15.39 -13.59
CA TRP A 219 -2.15 15.50 -12.23
C TRP A 219 -1.06 15.95 -11.23
N ASP A 220 -0.02 16.65 -11.69
CA ASP A 220 1.03 17.19 -10.84
C ASP A 220 0.45 18.02 -9.67
N GLY A 221 0.83 17.67 -8.43
CA GLY A 221 0.35 18.32 -7.22
C GLY A 221 -1.15 18.19 -6.94
N ALA A 222 -1.89 17.38 -7.71
CA ALA A 222 -3.35 17.35 -7.62
C ALA A 222 -3.81 16.74 -6.28
N PRO A 223 -4.82 17.34 -5.60
CA PRO A 223 -5.37 16.76 -4.39
C PRO A 223 -6.51 15.77 -4.70
N ILE A 224 -6.68 14.76 -3.85
CA ILE A 224 -7.84 13.86 -3.86
C ILE A 224 -8.93 14.47 -2.98
N ARG A 225 -10.10 14.72 -3.55
CA ARG A 225 -11.18 15.48 -2.88
C ARG A 225 -12.27 14.60 -2.28
N GLN A 226 -12.35 13.34 -2.70
CA GLN A 226 -13.32 12.40 -2.16
C GLN A 226 -13.11 12.18 -0.66
N PRO A 227 -14.15 11.77 0.09
CA PRO A 227 -14.00 11.25 1.44
C PRO A 227 -12.88 10.23 1.49
N SER A 228 -11.87 10.50 2.30
CA SER A 228 -10.71 9.63 2.41
C SER A 228 -10.39 9.21 3.84
N LEU A 229 -9.70 8.09 3.97
CA LEU A 229 -9.19 7.55 5.23
C LEU A 229 -7.71 7.24 5.07
N PHE A 230 -6.92 7.59 6.07
CA PHE A 230 -5.56 7.06 6.22
C PHE A 230 -5.45 6.25 7.51
N VAL A 231 -4.84 5.07 7.43
CA VAL A 231 -4.45 4.28 8.60
C VAL A 231 -3.00 3.83 8.39
N GLY A 232 -2.11 4.16 9.33
CA GLY A 232 -0.71 3.76 9.32
C GLY A 232 -0.31 3.02 10.58
N GLY A 233 0.78 2.26 10.52
CA GLY A 233 1.40 1.65 11.70
C GLY A 233 2.39 2.64 12.31
N ALA A 234 2.36 2.83 13.63
CA ALA A 234 3.30 3.75 14.28
C ALA A 234 4.77 3.31 14.13
N LEU A 235 5.00 2.03 13.84
CA LEU A 235 6.32 1.43 13.61
C LEU A 235 6.55 1.04 12.14
N ASP A 236 5.62 1.36 11.23
CA ASP A 236 5.77 1.07 9.80
C ASP A 236 6.75 2.06 9.14
N PRO A 237 7.87 1.60 8.54
CA PRO A 237 8.76 2.46 7.76
C PRO A 237 8.04 3.23 6.64
N SER A 238 7.04 2.61 6.00
CA SER A 238 6.27 3.23 4.91
C SER A 238 5.44 4.43 5.38
N THR A 239 4.97 4.38 6.63
CA THR A 239 4.28 5.49 7.29
C THR A 239 5.27 6.53 7.79
N THR A 240 6.32 6.10 8.50
CA THR A 240 7.23 6.99 9.22
C THR A 240 8.19 7.77 8.30
N TRP A 241 8.69 7.16 7.23
CA TRP A 241 9.53 7.86 6.24
C TRP A 241 8.75 8.90 5.42
N MET A 242 7.42 8.77 5.37
CA MET A 242 6.53 9.67 4.63
C MET A 242 5.72 10.60 5.56
N ALA A 243 6.25 10.90 6.75
CA ALA A 243 5.60 11.79 7.72
C ALA A 243 5.26 13.17 7.14
N ASP A 244 6.09 13.71 6.25
CA ASP A 244 5.83 14.98 5.56
C ASP A 244 4.60 14.91 4.63
N ALA A 245 4.37 13.77 3.97
CA ALA A 245 3.18 13.57 3.15
C ALA A 245 1.91 13.52 4.03
N ILE A 246 1.98 12.90 5.20
CA ILE A 246 0.90 12.89 6.20
C ILE A 246 0.63 14.31 6.71
N ALA A 247 1.68 15.06 7.04
CA ALA A 247 1.56 16.45 7.47
C ALA A 247 0.93 17.36 6.38
N ALA A 248 1.08 17.00 5.10
CA ALA A 248 0.50 17.70 3.96
C ALA A 248 -0.97 17.36 3.66
N PHE A 249 -1.57 16.37 4.33
CA PHE A 249 -2.97 15.96 4.12
C PHE A 249 -4.01 17.08 4.13
N PRO A 250 -3.92 18.13 4.97
CA PRO A 250 -4.86 19.24 4.88
C PRO A 250 -4.94 19.90 3.50
N ALA A 251 -3.85 19.84 2.72
CA ALA A 251 -3.80 20.35 1.34
C ALA A 251 -4.01 19.25 0.29
N THR A 252 -3.43 18.06 0.49
CA THR A 252 -3.43 16.98 -0.51
C THR A 252 -4.67 16.08 -0.45
N LEU A 253 -5.30 15.99 0.72
CA LEU A 253 -6.54 15.25 1.00
C LEU A 253 -7.59 16.16 1.69
N PRO A 254 -8.10 17.21 1.02
CA PRO A 254 -9.11 18.10 1.61
C PRO A 254 -10.42 17.39 2.00
N GLY A 255 -10.65 16.17 1.51
CA GLY A 255 -11.76 15.30 1.90
C GLY A 255 -11.42 14.28 3.00
N LEU A 256 -10.27 14.37 3.66
CA LEU A 256 -9.85 13.42 4.68
C LEU A 256 -10.81 13.42 5.87
N VAL A 257 -11.42 12.26 6.12
CA VAL A 257 -12.34 12.06 7.25
C VAL A 257 -11.55 11.80 8.53
N ALA A 258 -10.53 10.97 8.46
CA ALA A 258 -9.67 10.65 9.59
C ALA A 258 -8.30 10.12 9.16
N SER A 259 -7.30 10.32 10.01
CA SER A 259 -5.95 9.77 9.91
C SER A 259 -5.61 9.09 11.23
N HIS A 260 -5.36 7.79 11.20
CA HIS A 260 -5.06 6.97 12.37
C HIS A 260 -3.64 6.41 12.32
N LEU A 261 -2.94 6.44 13.44
CA LEU A 261 -1.69 5.70 13.64
C LEU A 261 -1.95 4.62 14.70
N LEU A 262 -1.64 3.37 14.38
CA LEU A 262 -1.87 2.23 15.27
C LEU A 262 -0.63 1.97 16.13
N ASP A 263 -0.78 2.13 17.44
CA ASP A 263 0.31 1.97 18.40
C ASP A 263 0.87 0.53 18.42
N GLY A 264 2.20 0.44 18.39
CA GLY A 264 2.94 -0.83 18.37
C GLY A 264 2.63 -1.70 17.15
N CYS A 265 2.13 -1.13 16.05
CA CYS A 265 1.82 -1.82 14.81
C CYS A 265 2.87 -1.50 13.75
N GLY A 266 3.36 -2.54 13.08
CA GLY A 266 4.28 -2.45 11.95
C GLY A 266 3.51 -2.28 10.64
N HIS A 267 4.03 -2.89 9.58
CA HIS A 267 3.54 -2.70 8.22
C HIS A 267 2.24 -3.44 7.92
N TRP A 268 1.96 -4.56 8.58
CA TRP A 268 0.87 -5.48 8.20
C TRP A 268 -0.41 -5.19 8.97
N LEU A 269 -0.90 -3.95 8.90
CA LEU A 269 -1.98 -3.39 9.75
C LEU A 269 -3.16 -4.34 10.00
N GLN A 270 -3.72 -4.85 8.92
CA GLN A 270 -4.88 -5.73 8.91
C GLN A 270 -4.61 -7.13 9.47
N ARG A 271 -3.34 -7.53 9.60
CA ARG A 271 -2.91 -8.80 10.22
C ARG A 271 -2.38 -8.58 11.65
N GLU A 272 -1.69 -7.48 11.91
CA GLU A 272 -1.10 -7.16 13.23
C GLU A 272 -2.08 -6.59 14.24
N ARG A 273 -3.11 -5.88 13.78
CA ARG A 273 -4.16 -5.24 14.61
C ARG A 273 -5.54 -5.44 13.98
N PRO A 274 -5.97 -6.68 13.71
CA PRO A 274 -7.17 -6.94 12.90
C PRO A 274 -8.44 -6.34 13.50
N GLU A 275 -8.64 -6.42 14.83
CA GLU A 275 -9.84 -5.90 15.49
C GLU A 275 -9.90 -4.37 15.38
N GLN A 276 -8.83 -3.69 15.80
CA GLN A 276 -8.74 -2.23 15.75
C GLN A 276 -8.83 -1.70 14.31
N PHE A 277 -8.17 -2.37 13.36
CA PHE A 277 -8.24 -2.06 11.94
C PHE A 277 -9.68 -2.17 11.42
N ASN A 278 -10.36 -3.28 11.70
CA ASN A 278 -11.74 -3.50 11.26
C ASN A 278 -12.71 -2.49 11.87
N GLU A 279 -12.55 -2.15 13.15
CA GLU A 279 -13.37 -1.13 13.81
C GLU A 279 -13.26 0.24 13.13
N ILE A 280 -12.03 0.68 12.83
CA ILE A 280 -11.78 1.95 12.14
C ILE A 280 -12.39 1.92 10.74
N LEU A 281 -12.14 0.85 9.98
CA LEU A 281 -12.60 0.75 8.59
C LEU A 281 -14.13 0.69 8.50
N VAL A 282 -14.78 -0.13 9.32
CA VAL A 282 -16.24 -0.23 9.37
C VAL A 282 -16.87 1.07 9.84
N ASP A 283 -16.29 1.75 10.83
CA ASP A 283 -16.79 3.05 11.28
C ASP A 283 -16.72 4.09 10.16
N TRP A 284 -15.60 4.16 9.45
CA TRP A 284 -15.44 5.07 8.31
C TRP A 284 -16.45 4.77 7.20
N LEU A 285 -16.60 3.50 6.80
CA LEU A 285 -17.56 3.08 5.78
C LEU A 285 -19.00 3.42 6.18
N ALA A 286 -19.36 3.23 7.45
CA ALA A 286 -20.68 3.55 8.00
C ALA A 286 -21.02 5.05 8.00
N ARG A 287 -20.00 5.91 7.83
CA ARG A 287 -20.10 7.37 7.81
C ARG A 287 -20.07 7.98 6.42
N LEU A 288 -19.75 7.17 5.39
CA LEU A 288 -19.75 7.67 4.03
C LEU A 288 -21.16 8.13 3.61
N PRO A 289 -21.28 9.17 2.76
CA PRO A 289 -22.57 9.56 2.20
C PRO A 289 -23.24 8.36 1.54
N ALA A 290 -24.54 8.18 1.75
CA ALA A 290 -25.27 7.16 0.99
C ALA A 290 -25.04 7.39 -0.50
N ALA A 291 -24.66 6.34 -1.23
CA ALA A 291 -24.75 6.33 -2.67
C ALA A 291 -26.18 6.74 -3.03
N GLY A 292 -26.35 7.91 -3.67
CA GLY A 292 -27.66 8.34 -4.11
C GLY A 292 -28.27 7.23 -4.96
N CYS A 293 -29.34 6.61 -4.49
CA CYS A 293 -30.11 5.59 -5.22
C CYS A 293 -30.76 6.23 -6.45
N GLY A 294 -29.98 6.48 -7.49
CA GLY A 294 -30.43 6.87 -8.81
C GLY A 294 -30.48 5.66 -9.72
N ARG A 295 -31.21 4.59 -9.37
CA ARG A 295 -31.62 3.60 -10.37
C ARG A 295 -32.72 4.25 -11.20
N SER A 296 -32.36 4.92 -12.30
CA SER A 296 -33.34 5.22 -13.34
C SER A 296 -33.86 3.89 -13.89
N ARG A 297 -35.17 3.67 -13.75
CA ARG A 297 -35.90 2.57 -14.38
C ARG A 297 -35.88 2.69 -15.89
#